data_AF-A0A2N6ESX5-F1
#
_entry.id   AF-A0A2N6ESX5-F1
#
_cell.length_a   1.000
_cell.length_b   1.000
_cell.length_c   1.000
_cell.angle_alpha   90.00
_cell.angle_beta   90.00
_cell.angle_gamma   90.00
#
_symmetry.space_group_name_H-M   'P 1'
#
loop_
_entity.id
_entity.type
_entity.pdbx_description
1 polymer ?
#
loop_
_entity_poly.entity_id
_entity_poly.type
_entity_poly.pdbx_seq_one_letter_code
_entity_poly.pdbx_strand_id
1 'polypeptide(L)' 'GVGTPCSGGLTYREAHLLMEILADSGKVTSADIVEINPILDHANSTARMAVDMTASLFGQSIL' A
#
# COMPACT_ATOMS: atom_id res chain seq x y z
N GLY A 1 8.38 8.22 -2.77
CA GLY A 1 9.56 7.91 -1.97
C GLY A 1 9.14 7.83 -0.54
N VAL A 2 10.05 7.37 0.31
CA VAL A 2 9.84 7.27 1.77
C VAL A 2 10.99 7.98 2.48
N GLY A 3 10.75 8.44 3.72
CA GLY A 3 11.75 9.20 4.48
C GLY A 3 13.03 8.40 4.78
N THR A 4 12.89 7.09 5.02
CA THR A 4 14.00 6.20 5.41
C THR A 4 13.95 4.90 4.57
N PRO A 5 14.56 4.87 3.37
CA PRO A 5 14.51 3.69 2.52
C PRO A 5 15.38 2.53 3.05
N CYS A 6 14.88 1.30 2.95
CA CYS A 6 15.60 0.07 3.31
C CYS A 6 15.51 -0.95 2.17
N SER A 7 16.59 -1.69 1.92
CA SER A 7 16.64 -2.75 0.89
C SER A 7 15.93 -4.02 1.35
N GLY A 8 15.26 -4.71 0.42
CA GLY A 8 14.62 -6.01 0.70
C GLY A 8 13.21 -5.94 1.30
N GLY A 9 12.46 -4.86 1.00
CA GLY A 9 11.05 -4.74 1.39
C GLY A 9 10.11 -5.59 0.53
N LEU A 10 8.82 -5.50 0.84
CA LEU A 10 7.76 -6.17 0.07
C LEU A 10 7.73 -5.68 -1.38
N THR A 11 7.49 -6.61 -2.29
CA THR A 11 7.12 -6.27 -3.67
C THR A 11 5.69 -5.71 -3.73
N TYR A 12 5.37 -5.00 -4.81
CA TYR A 12 4.01 -4.48 -5.06
C TYR A 12 2.93 -5.58 -4.94
N ARG A 13 3.19 -6.75 -5.53
CA ARG A 13 2.21 -7.86 -5.56
C ARG A 13 2.02 -8.49 -4.19
N GLU A 14 3.08 -8.62 -3.40
CA GLU A 14 2.98 -9.14 -2.03
C GLU A 14 2.19 -8.18 -1.13
N ALA A 15 2.43 -6.88 -1.24
CA ALA A 15 1.67 -5.87 -0.51
C ALA A 15 0.19 -5.88 -0.91
N HIS A 16 -0.12 -6.03 -2.20
CA HIS A 16 -1.50 -6.08 -2.69
C HIS A 16 -2.25 -7.29 -2.14
N LEU A 17 -1.65 -8.48 -2.24
CA LEU A 17 -2.23 -9.72 -1.71
C LEU A 17 -2.45 -9.64 -0.20
N LEU A 18 -1.52 -9.02 0.54
CA LEU A 18 -1.69 -8.79 1.96
C LEU A 18 -2.93 -7.93 2.26
N MET A 19 -3.16 -6.85 1.49
CA MET A 19 -4.34 -6.00 1.65
C MET A 19 -5.64 -6.74 1.32
N GLU A 20 -5.66 -7.57 0.28
CA GLU A 20 -6.81 -8.42 -0.06
C GLU A 20 -7.14 -9.41 1.07
N ILE A 21 -6.12 -10.09 1.63
CA ILE A 21 -6.30 -11.01 2.77
C ILE A 21 -6.88 -10.27 3.99
N LEU A 22 -6.42 -9.04 4.24
CA LEU A 22 -6.93 -8.20 5.32
C LEU A 22 -8.39 -7.78 5.06
N ALA A 23 -8.72 -7.40 3.83
CA ALA A 23 -10.08 -7.06 3.43
C ALA A 23 -11.04 -8.26 3.59
N ASP A 24 -10.65 -9.43 3.07
CA ASP A 24 -11.41 -10.68 3.15
C ASP A 24 -11.70 -11.12 4.59
N SER A 25 -10.82 -10.75 5.52
CA SER A 25 -11.01 -11.07 6.94
C SER A 25 -12.23 -10.37 7.56
N GLY A 26 -12.66 -9.22 7.01
CA GLY A 26 -13.73 -8.39 7.54
C GLY A 26 -13.47 -7.80 8.94
N LYS A 27 -12.21 -7.85 9.42
CA LYS A 27 -11.83 -7.44 10.79
C LYS A 27 -11.18 -6.07 10.88
N VAL A 28 -10.74 -5.51 9.76
CA VAL A 28 -10.08 -4.20 9.74
C VAL A 28 -11.11 -3.10 9.97
N THR A 29 -10.89 -2.29 11.01
CA THR A 29 -11.80 -1.19 11.40
C THR A 29 -11.22 0.20 11.15
N SER A 30 -9.89 0.29 11.03
CA SER A 30 -9.15 1.54 10.80
C SER A 30 -7.78 1.21 10.20
N ALA A 31 -7.20 2.18 9.50
CA ALA A 31 -5.87 2.08 8.91
C ALA A 31 -5.23 3.47 8.78
N ASP A 32 -3.92 3.55 8.97
CA ASP A 32 -3.13 4.76 8.76
C ASP A 32 -2.19 4.58 7.56
N ILE A 33 -2.13 5.60 6.70
CA ILE A 33 -1.25 5.64 5.53
C ILE A 33 -0.19 6.70 5.78
N VAL A 34 1.05 6.27 6.01
CA VAL A 34 2.13 7.12 6.52
C VAL A 34 3.40 6.99 5.68
N GLU A 35 4.39 7.82 5.99
CA GLU A 35 5.75 7.78 5.43
C GLU A 35 5.89 8.03 3.92
N ILE A 36 4.83 8.48 3.24
CA ILE A 36 4.93 8.96 1.86
C ILE A 36 5.65 10.31 1.85
N ASN A 37 6.76 10.38 1.14
CA ASN A 37 7.52 11.60 0.92
C ASN A 37 7.56 11.95 -0.58
N PRO A 38 6.80 12.99 -1.03
CA PRO A 38 6.77 13.42 -2.42
C PRO A 38 8.11 13.96 -2.94
N ILE A 39 8.93 14.57 -2.08
CA ILE A 39 10.23 15.15 -2.47
C ILE A 39 11.19 14.04 -2.95
N LEU A 40 11.08 12.87 -2.31
CA LEU A 40 11.88 11.68 -2.64
C LEU A 40 11.12 10.74 -3.60
N ASP A 41 9.99 11.16 -4.16
CA ASP A 41 9.17 10.33 -5.05
C ASP A 41 9.49 10.55 -6.52
N HIS A 42 9.40 9.47 -7.29
CA HIS A 42 9.48 9.53 -8.73
C HIS A 42 8.07 9.53 -9.29
N ALA A 43 7.65 10.69 -9.81
CA ALA A 43 6.35 10.90 -10.40
C ALA A 43 5.23 10.29 -9.54
N ASN A 44 5.18 10.62 -8.25
CA ASN A 44 4.11 10.18 -7.34
C ASN A 44 3.88 8.65 -7.27
N SER A 45 4.87 7.83 -7.67
CA SER A 45 4.71 6.38 -7.78
C SER A 45 4.44 5.73 -6.43
N THR A 46 5.04 6.24 -5.35
CA THR A 46 4.79 5.71 -3.99
C THR A 46 3.40 6.10 -3.50
N ALA A 47 2.95 7.32 -3.79
CA ALA A 47 1.59 7.73 -3.44
C ALA A 47 0.53 6.94 -4.23
N ARG A 48 0.77 6.68 -5.52
CA ARG A 48 -0.10 5.80 -6.33
C ARG A 48 -0.17 4.40 -5.75
N MET A 49 0.99 3.82 -5.41
CA MET A 49 1.04 2.52 -4.74
C MET A 49 0.23 2.53 -3.44
N ALA A 50 0.35 3.57 -2.61
CA ALA A 50 -0.44 3.67 -1.39
C ALA A 50 -1.95 3.73 -1.65
N VAL A 51 -2.38 4.46 -2.68
CA VAL A 51 -3.79 4.48 -3.12
C VAL A 51 -4.26 3.10 -3.56
N ASP A 52 -3.48 2.41 -4.38
CA ASP A 52 -3.82 1.08 -4.88
C ASP A 52 -3.94 0.06 -3.73
N MET A 53 -2.99 0.07 -2.78
CA MET A 53 -3.04 -0.79 -1.58
C MET A 53 -4.26 -0.49 -0.71
N THR A 54 -4.57 0.80 -0.54
CA THR A 54 -5.76 1.23 0.22
C THR A 54 -7.03 0.74 -0.45
N ALA A 55 -7.13 0.84 -1.77
CA ALA A 55 -8.29 0.35 -2.50
C ALA A 55 -8.49 -1.16 -2.32
N SER A 56 -7.42 -1.96 -2.36
CA SER A 56 -7.49 -3.40 -2.05
C SER A 56 -7.94 -3.68 -0.64
N LEU A 57 -7.48 -2.90 0.34
CA LEU A 57 -7.92 -3.01 1.72
C LEU A 57 -9.43 -2.74 1.89
N PHE A 58 -9.99 -1.89 1.02
CA PHE A 58 -11.43 -1.63 0.93
C PHE A 58 -12.19 -2.62 0.02
N GLY A 59 -11.55 -3.70 -0.43
CA GLY A 59 -12.18 -4.79 -1.17
C GLY A 59 -12.10 -4.66 -2.70
N GLN A 60 -11.30 -3.74 -3.24
CA GLN A 60 -11.00 -3.75 -4.67
C GLN A 60 -10.17 -5.00 -5.01
N SER A 61 -10.72 -5.86 -5.87
CA SER A 61 -10.05 -7.04 -6.41
C SER A 61 -9.75 -6.83 -7.90
N ILE A 62 -8.75 -7.56 -8.41
CA ILE A 62 -8.40 -7.58 -9.83
C ILE A 62 -9.37 -8.45 -10.65
N LEU A 63 -10.08 -9.39 -10.00
CA LEU A 63 -10.95 -10.41 -10.62
C LEU A 63 -12.45 -10.08 -10.54
#